data_AF-A0A8H9G5Y1-F1
#
_entry.id   AF-A0A8H9G5Y1-F1
#
_cell.length_a   1.000
_cell.length_b   1.000
_cell.length_c   1.000
_cell.angle_alpha   90.00
_cell.angle_beta   90.00
_cell.angle_gamma   90.00
#
_symmetry.space_group_name_H-M   'P 1'
#
loop_
_entity.id
_entity.type
_entity.pdbx_description
1 polymer ?
#
loop_
_entity_poly.entity_id
_entity_poly.type
_entity_poly.pdbx_seq_one_letter_code
_entity_poly.pdbx_strand_id
1 'polypeptide(L)'
;MTTSTKNVPVTETMTLRELAGAVGVAMGSAYAWSSKGKLPAGTYRDETGKLRIPLTSAEPFIEERRSDKRRFYGYGIEPFPDDVETVDLAWIAAQLNVTQRRVWVLSSEGALPDSARRIGNSIQIPIDDARQFVEERPTTRRRPFPRHRHPDRSSVGLGWIADEIGVPRRSLYYIINVVPLPDSAYHVGNEFRVPRQDALSWVRAFCDGLGEDTPTARRTRRVWERALGTRASSAQ
;
A
#
# COMPACT_ATOMS: atom_id res chain seq x y z
N MET A 1 -44.13 -19.33 -36.20
CA MET A 1 -43.75 -17.94 -35.88
C MET A 1 -43.49 -17.87 -34.38
N THR A 2 -42.23 -17.87 -33.97
CA THR A 2 -41.82 -17.72 -32.57
C THR A 2 -40.92 -16.51 -32.46
N THR A 3 -41.53 -15.35 -32.25
CA THR A 3 -40.85 -14.11 -31.88
C THR A 3 -40.43 -14.23 -30.41
N SER A 4 -39.19 -14.68 -30.17
CA SER A 4 -38.52 -14.52 -28.88
C SER A 4 -37.68 -13.25 -28.93
N THR A 5 -38.35 -12.11 -28.78
CA THR A 5 -37.72 -10.81 -28.52
C THR A 5 -37.23 -10.77 -27.08
N LYS A 6 -36.09 -11.40 -26.80
CA LYS A 6 -35.22 -10.95 -25.71
C LYS A 6 -34.28 -9.87 -26.25
N ASN A 7 -34.84 -8.69 -26.52
CA ASN A 7 -34.05 -7.46 -26.50
C ASN A 7 -33.69 -7.17 -25.04
N VAL A 8 -32.72 -7.92 -24.50
CA VAL A 8 -31.95 -7.42 -23.37
C VAL A 8 -31.18 -6.24 -23.95
N PRO A 9 -31.34 -5.00 -23.44
CA PRO A 9 -30.47 -3.93 -23.89
C PRO A 9 -29.06 -4.42 -23.61
N VAL A 10 -28.25 -4.58 -24.67
CA VAL A 10 -26.82 -4.77 -24.53
C VAL A 10 -26.33 -3.45 -23.95
N THR A 11 -26.43 -3.32 -22.64
CA THR A 11 -25.76 -2.23 -21.92
C THR A 11 -24.30 -2.42 -22.28
N GLU A 12 -23.75 -1.54 -23.09
CA GLU A 12 -22.34 -1.60 -23.41
C GLU A 12 -21.57 -1.69 -22.08
N THR A 13 -20.63 -2.64 -22.00
CA THR A 13 -19.89 -2.89 -20.78
C THR A 13 -18.42 -2.68 -21.01
N MET A 14 -17.72 -2.24 -19.97
CA MET A 14 -16.28 -2.15 -19.96
C MET A 14 -15.66 -3.09 -18.93
N THR A 15 -14.42 -3.46 -19.20
CA THR A 15 -13.56 -4.22 -18.30
C THR A 15 -12.87 -3.30 -17.30
N LEU A 16 -12.34 -3.88 -16.23
CA LEU A 16 -11.56 -3.16 -15.24
C LEU A 16 -10.32 -2.46 -15.84
N ARG A 17 -9.75 -3.02 -16.92
CA ARG A 17 -8.63 -2.44 -17.66
C ARG A 17 -9.03 -1.17 -18.40
N GLU A 18 -10.16 -1.21 -19.09
CA GLU A 18 -10.71 -0.05 -19.81
C GLU A 18 -11.09 1.06 -18.83
N LEU A 19 -11.70 0.71 -17.69
CA LEU A 19 -11.98 1.66 -16.62
C LEU A 19 -10.70 2.35 -16.11
N ALA A 20 -9.65 1.57 -15.82
CA ALA A 20 -8.37 2.12 -15.35
C ALA A 20 -7.74 3.06 -16.38
N GLY A 21 -7.79 2.68 -17.66
CA GLY A 21 -7.33 3.50 -18.77
C GLY A 21 -8.13 4.80 -18.91
N ALA A 22 -9.45 4.73 -18.81
CA ALA A 22 -10.33 5.89 -18.91
C ALA A 22 -10.09 6.90 -17.78
N VAL A 23 -9.86 6.44 -16.54
CA VAL A 23 -9.50 7.33 -15.42
C VAL A 23 -8.03 7.80 -15.52
N GLY A 24 -7.18 7.03 -16.21
CA GLY A 24 -5.75 7.29 -16.33
C GLY A 24 -4.98 6.91 -15.07
N VAL A 25 -5.28 5.76 -14.47
CA VAL A 25 -4.59 5.21 -13.29
C VAL A 25 -3.97 3.85 -13.61
N ALA A 26 -3.02 3.41 -12.78
CA ALA A 26 -2.46 2.06 -12.90
C ALA A 26 -3.51 0.99 -12.54
N MET A 27 -3.41 -0.19 -13.16
CA MET A 27 -4.33 -1.30 -12.88
C MET A 27 -4.39 -1.71 -11.41
N GLY A 28 -3.30 -1.52 -10.64
CA GLY A 28 -3.30 -1.77 -9.21
C GLY A 28 -4.36 -0.98 -8.45
N SER A 29 -4.63 0.27 -8.84
CA SER A 29 -5.69 1.10 -8.24
C SER A 29 -7.08 0.55 -8.56
N ALA A 30 -7.30 0.10 -9.80
CA ALA A 30 -8.57 -0.48 -10.19
C ALA A 30 -8.86 -1.82 -9.48
N TYR A 31 -7.85 -2.67 -9.30
CA TYR A 31 -7.98 -3.86 -8.45
C TYR A 31 -8.25 -3.51 -6.98
N ALA A 32 -7.62 -2.46 -6.45
CA ALA A 32 -7.89 -2.00 -5.10
C ALA A 32 -9.37 -1.57 -4.94
N TRP A 33 -9.93 -0.83 -5.90
CA TRP A 33 -11.35 -0.47 -5.90
C TRP A 33 -12.25 -1.71 -5.91
N SER A 34 -11.94 -2.68 -6.78
CA SER A 34 -12.67 -3.96 -6.84
C SER A 34 -12.66 -4.69 -5.48
N SER A 35 -11.48 -4.89 -4.89
CA SER A 35 -11.32 -5.59 -3.61
C SER A 35 -12.01 -4.92 -2.43
N LYS A 36 -12.30 -3.62 -2.55
CA LYS A 36 -12.91 -2.78 -1.51
C LYS A 36 -14.39 -2.52 -1.75
N GLY A 37 -14.99 -3.13 -2.78
CA GLY A 37 -16.39 -2.88 -3.14
C GLY A 37 -16.66 -1.44 -3.57
N LYS A 38 -15.64 -0.72 -4.05
CA LYS A 38 -15.74 0.67 -4.52
C LYS A 38 -16.01 0.81 -6.03
N LEU A 39 -16.34 -0.30 -6.71
CA LEU A 39 -16.67 -0.24 -8.13
C LEU A 39 -18.09 0.29 -8.35
N PRO A 40 -18.40 0.80 -9.54
CA PRO A 40 -19.74 1.31 -9.85
C PRO A 40 -20.84 0.29 -9.56
N ALA A 41 -22.01 0.79 -9.15
CA ALA A 41 -23.19 -0.04 -8.94
C ALA A 41 -23.56 -0.80 -10.23
N GLY A 42 -24.01 -2.05 -10.07
CA GLY A 42 -24.31 -2.92 -11.22
C GLY A 42 -23.08 -3.56 -11.86
N THR A 43 -21.88 -3.43 -11.27
CA THR A 43 -20.73 -4.27 -11.64
C THR A 43 -21.05 -5.74 -11.38
N TYR A 44 -20.83 -6.60 -12.37
CA TYR A 44 -21.11 -8.04 -12.28
C TYR A 44 -19.99 -8.89 -12.89
N ARG A 45 -20.03 -10.21 -12.67
CA ARG A 45 -19.20 -11.16 -13.41
C ARG A 45 -20.02 -11.78 -14.53
N ASP A 46 -19.48 -11.78 -15.74
CA ASP A 46 -20.09 -12.48 -16.87
C ASP A 46 -19.96 -14.00 -16.73
N GLU A 47 -20.54 -14.73 -17.68
CA GLU A 47 -20.52 -16.20 -17.75
C GLU A 47 -19.10 -16.78 -17.82
N THR A 48 -18.11 -15.99 -18.22
CA THR A 48 -16.68 -16.37 -18.24
C THR A 48 -15.96 -16.06 -16.92
N GLY A 49 -16.68 -15.55 -15.93
CA GLY A 49 -16.15 -15.11 -14.64
C GLY A 49 -15.41 -13.77 -14.69
N LYS A 50 -15.42 -13.08 -15.84
CA LYS A 50 -14.75 -11.78 -16.00
C LYS A 50 -15.64 -10.66 -15.49
N LEU A 51 -15.01 -9.70 -14.82
CA LEU A 51 -15.72 -8.55 -14.24
C LEU A 51 -16.09 -7.55 -15.34
N ARG A 52 -17.38 -7.23 -15.43
CA ARG A 52 -18.00 -6.32 -16.38
C ARG A 52 -18.68 -5.18 -15.64
N ILE A 53 -18.50 -3.97 -16.16
CA ILE A 53 -19.03 -2.74 -15.60
C ILE A 53 -19.91 -2.09 -16.65
N PRO A 54 -21.23 -1.90 -16.41
CA PRO A 54 -22.10 -1.18 -17.33
C PRO A 54 -21.59 0.25 -17.57
N LEU A 55 -21.55 0.69 -18.83
CA LEU A 55 -21.06 2.02 -19.20
C LEU A 55 -21.84 3.15 -18.51
N THR A 56 -23.17 2.99 -18.39
CA THR A 56 -24.05 3.93 -17.68
C THR A 56 -23.64 4.18 -16.23
N SER A 57 -23.13 3.16 -15.54
CA SER A 57 -22.58 3.30 -14.18
C SER A 57 -21.11 3.73 -14.19
N ALA A 58 -20.35 3.38 -15.23
CA ALA A 58 -18.94 3.67 -15.33
C ALA A 58 -18.66 5.15 -15.60
N GLU A 59 -19.44 5.82 -16.46
CA GLU A 59 -19.20 7.21 -16.85
C GLU A 59 -19.21 8.20 -15.67
N PRO A 60 -20.23 8.22 -14.78
CA PRO A 60 -20.21 9.07 -13.59
C PRO A 60 -19.01 8.80 -12.69
N PHE A 61 -18.66 7.52 -12.52
CA PHE A 61 -17.52 7.11 -11.71
C PHE A 61 -16.19 7.54 -12.33
N ILE A 62 -16.05 7.48 -13.66
CA ILE A 62 -14.85 7.94 -14.37
C ILE A 62 -14.69 9.44 -14.15
N GLU A 63 -15.77 10.22 -14.26
CA GLU A 63 -15.70 11.67 -14.08
C GLU A 63 -15.38 12.05 -12.63
N GLU A 64 -15.99 11.39 -11.63
CA GLU A 64 -15.65 11.53 -10.21
C GLU A 64 -14.15 11.30 -9.99
N ARG A 65 -13.61 10.16 -10.48
CA ARG A 65 -12.20 9.81 -10.28
C ARG A 65 -11.24 10.71 -11.05
N ARG A 66 -11.64 11.22 -12.22
CA ARG A 66 -10.86 12.23 -12.95
C ARG A 66 -10.87 13.57 -12.23
N SER A 67 -11.96 13.94 -11.58
CA SER A 67 -12.05 15.12 -10.74
C SER A 67 -11.12 14.99 -9.52
N ASP A 68 -11.19 13.87 -8.80
CA ASP A 68 -10.26 13.55 -7.70
C ASP A 68 -8.81 13.67 -8.17
N LYS A 69 -8.48 13.03 -9.30
CA LYS A 69 -7.13 13.08 -9.86
C LYS A 69 -6.72 14.50 -10.24
N ARG A 70 -7.59 15.30 -10.86
CA ARG A 70 -7.30 16.71 -11.18
C ARG A 70 -7.09 17.54 -9.92
N ARG A 71 -7.83 17.26 -8.86
CA ARG A 71 -7.63 17.92 -7.56
C ARG A 71 -6.33 17.53 -6.86
N PHE A 72 -5.85 16.29 -7.05
CA PHE A 72 -4.59 15.83 -6.47
C PHE A 72 -3.35 16.02 -7.37
N TYR A 73 -3.52 16.23 -8.67
CA TYR A 73 -2.42 16.27 -9.64
C TYR A 73 -2.54 17.40 -10.67
N GLY A 74 -3.53 18.27 -10.54
CA GLY A 74 -3.72 19.43 -11.41
C GLY A 74 -2.66 20.50 -11.16
N TYR A 75 -2.29 21.21 -12.22
CA TYR A 75 -1.47 22.40 -12.15
C TYR A 75 -2.31 23.59 -11.65
N GLY A 76 -1.73 24.43 -10.79
CA GLY A 76 -2.35 25.70 -10.35
C GLY A 76 -3.33 25.59 -9.19
N ILE A 77 -3.20 24.59 -8.32
CA ILE A 77 -3.98 24.53 -7.08
C ILE A 77 -3.52 25.66 -6.17
N GLU A 78 -4.43 26.57 -5.83
CA GLU A 78 -4.16 27.66 -4.90
C GLU A 78 -3.75 27.11 -3.53
N PRO A 79 -2.69 27.69 -2.91
CA PRO A 79 -2.32 27.36 -1.55
C PRO A 79 -3.49 27.64 -0.60
N PHE A 80 -3.50 26.97 0.55
CA PHE A 80 -4.40 27.38 1.62
C PHE A 80 -4.00 28.77 2.09
N PRO A 81 -4.96 29.61 2.52
CA PRO A 81 -4.63 30.89 3.13
C PRO A 81 -3.84 30.67 4.44
N ASP A 82 -3.01 31.65 4.78
CA ASP A 82 -2.00 31.53 5.85
C ASP A 82 -2.59 31.32 7.25
N ASP A 83 -3.88 31.62 7.44
CA ASP A 83 -4.64 31.41 8.67
C ASP A 83 -5.10 29.95 8.87
N VAL A 84 -5.00 29.12 7.83
CA VAL A 84 -5.38 27.70 7.89
C VAL A 84 -4.17 26.85 8.20
N GLU A 85 -4.14 26.28 9.41
CA GLU A 85 -3.14 25.26 9.77
C GLU A 85 -3.34 24.00 8.92
N THR A 86 -2.31 23.59 8.20
CA THR A 86 -2.33 22.41 7.34
C THR A 86 -1.32 21.36 7.79
N VAL A 87 -1.69 20.10 7.60
CA VAL A 87 -0.85 18.93 7.85
C VAL A 87 -0.59 18.18 6.56
N ASP A 88 0.50 17.43 6.52
CA ASP A 88 0.88 16.62 5.38
C ASP A 88 0.47 15.14 5.54
N LEU A 89 0.78 14.32 4.53
CA LEU A 89 0.54 12.88 4.59
C LEU A 89 1.36 12.17 5.67
N ALA A 90 2.49 12.74 6.12
CA ALA A 90 3.31 12.14 7.17
C ALA A 90 2.60 12.23 8.52
N TRP A 91 1.93 13.35 8.79
CA TRP A 91 1.06 13.48 9.96
C TRP A 91 -0.05 12.44 9.98
N ILE A 92 -0.79 12.30 8.87
CA ILE A 92 -1.87 11.29 8.74
C ILE A 92 -1.32 9.87 8.91
N ALA A 93 -0.15 9.60 8.34
CA ALA A 93 0.52 8.31 8.46
C ALA A 93 0.85 7.98 9.92
N ALA A 94 1.32 8.98 10.68
CA ALA A 94 1.60 8.85 12.10
C ALA A 94 0.33 8.57 12.91
N GLN A 95 -0.75 9.34 12.68
CA GLN A 95 -2.02 9.16 13.40
C GLN A 95 -2.67 7.80 13.12
N LEU A 96 -2.62 7.35 11.86
CA LEU A 96 -3.15 6.04 11.45
C LEU A 96 -2.19 4.87 11.74
N ASN A 97 -0.97 5.15 12.23
CA ASN A 97 0.12 4.17 12.42
C ASN A 97 0.39 3.32 11.17
N VAL A 98 0.51 3.97 10.01
CA VAL A 98 0.82 3.34 8.71
C VAL A 98 2.00 4.03 8.05
N THR A 99 2.59 3.41 7.02
CA THR A 99 3.62 4.09 6.23
C THR A 99 3.01 5.21 5.39
N GLN A 100 3.75 6.30 5.14
CA GLN A 100 3.33 7.37 4.23
C GLN A 100 2.94 6.86 2.83
N ARG A 101 3.61 5.80 2.32
CA ARG A 101 3.21 5.12 1.07
C ARG A 101 1.78 4.58 1.12
N ARG A 102 1.31 4.11 2.28
CA ARG A 102 -0.07 3.63 2.44
C ARG A 102 -1.05 4.79 2.36
N VAL A 103 -0.71 5.95 2.90
CA VAL A 103 -1.54 7.16 2.80
C VAL A 103 -1.57 7.68 1.35
N TRP A 104 -0.45 7.62 0.63
CA TRP A 104 -0.41 7.88 -0.82
C TRP A 104 -1.36 6.98 -1.61
N VAL A 105 -1.45 5.70 -1.24
CA VAL A 105 -2.43 4.79 -1.85
C VAL A 105 -3.86 5.24 -1.55
N LEU A 106 -4.16 5.78 -0.36
CA LEU A 106 -5.49 6.34 -0.05
C LEU A 106 -5.84 7.52 -0.95
N SER A 107 -4.87 8.38 -1.30
CA SER A 107 -5.06 9.44 -2.30
C SER A 107 -5.48 8.85 -3.65
N SER A 108 -4.73 7.85 -4.14
CA SER A 108 -5.05 7.18 -5.41
C SER A 108 -6.37 6.39 -5.39
N GLU A 109 -6.89 6.10 -4.21
CA GLU A 109 -8.16 5.42 -3.99
C GLU A 109 -9.34 6.39 -3.80
N GLY A 110 -9.13 7.70 -3.99
CA GLY A 110 -10.13 8.74 -3.75
C GLY A 110 -10.68 8.70 -2.33
N ALA A 111 -9.79 8.43 -1.37
CA ALA A 111 -10.18 8.14 0.00
C ALA A 111 -9.58 9.12 1.01
N LEU A 112 -8.99 10.23 0.56
CA LEU A 112 -8.59 11.35 1.42
C LEU A 112 -9.76 12.34 1.58
N PRO A 113 -9.73 13.22 2.59
CA PRO A 113 -10.72 14.29 2.77
C PRO A 113 -10.93 15.14 1.54
N ASP A 114 -12.11 15.73 1.41
CA ASP A 114 -12.47 16.61 0.29
C ASP A 114 -11.78 17.98 0.29
N SER A 115 -11.10 18.31 1.37
CA SER A 115 -10.25 19.48 1.45
C SER A 115 -8.80 19.23 1.01
N ALA A 116 -8.35 17.97 0.92
CA ALA A 116 -6.97 17.65 0.57
C ALA A 116 -6.53 18.22 -0.79
N ARG A 117 -5.36 18.85 -0.83
CA ARG A 117 -4.80 19.52 -2.02
C ARG A 117 -3.34 19.16 -2.20
N ARG A 118 -2.89 19.02 -3.46
CA ARG A 118 -1.46 18.91 -3.74
C ARG A 118 -0.86 20.30 -3.93
N ILE A 119 0.03 20.69 -3.04
CA ILE A 119 0.75 21.97 -3.08
C ILE A 119 2.23 21.64 -3.27
N GLY A 120 2.75 21.94 -4.46
CA GLY A 120 4.07 21.52 -4.90
C GLY A 120 4.24 19.99 -4.90
N ASN A 121 5.21 19.50 -4.12
CA ASN A 121 5.49 18.07 -3.97
C ASN A 121 4.78 17.42 -2.77
N SER A 122 4.01 18.20 -2.00
CA SER A 122 3.29 17.75 -0.81
C SER A 122 1.79 17.66 -1.07
N ILE A 123 1.09 16.77 -0.36
CA ILE A 123 -0.36 16.85 -0.19
C ILE A 123 -0.60 17.42 1.20
N GLN A 124 -1.29 18.57 1.23
CA GLN A 124 -1.67 19.29 2.44
C GLN A 124 -3.18 19.16 2.66
N ILE A 125 -3.57 19.11 3.93
CA ILE A 125 -4.96 19.01 4.39
C ILE A 125 -5.13 19.95 5.60
N PRO A 126 -6.20 20.73 5.70
CA PRO A 126 -6.54 21.45 6.93
C PRO A 126 -6.54 20.50 8.14
N ILE A 127 -5.96 20.94 9.26
CA ILE A 127 -5.75 20.07 10.43
C ILE A 127 -7.05 19.49 10.98
N ASP A 128 -8.15 20.24 10.95
CA ASP A 128 -9.44 19.81 11.48
C ASP A 128 -10.07 18.70 10.62
N ASP A 129 -10.03 18.85 9.29
CA ASP A 129 -10.48 17.81 8.37
C ASP A 129 -9.61 16.55 8.46
N ALA A 130 -8.29 16.73 8.69
CA ALA A 130 -7.38 15.63 8.89
C ALA A 130 -7.67 14.87 10.20
N ARG A 131 -8.03 15.58 11.28
CA ARG A 131 -8.47 14.98 12.56
C ARG A 131 -9.77 14.20 12.37
N GLN A 132 -10.78 14.84 11.78
CA GLN A 132 -12.07 14.19 11.50
C GLN A 132 -11.87 12.91 10.67
N PHE A 133 -11.04 12.98 9.63
CA PHE A 133 -10.71 11.84 8.79
C PHE A 133 -10.05 10.67 9.52
N VAL A 134 -9.17 10.97 10.48
CA VAL A 134 -8.52 9.97 11.33
C VAL A 134 -9.53 9.35 12.29
N GLU A 135 -10.43 10.15 12.86
CA GLU A 135 -11.46 9.71 13.81
C GLU A 135 -12.56 8.85 13.16
N GLU A 136 -13.04 9.26 11.98
CA GLU A 136 -14.08 8.56 11.22
C GLU A 136 -13.64 7.22 10.66
N ARG A 137 -12.33 7.02 10.51
CA ARG A 137 -11.79 5.71 10.18
C ARG A 137 -11.74 4.93 11.47
N PRO A 138 -12.63 3.92 11.67
CA PRO A 138 -12.44 3.01 12.77
C PRO A 138 -11.05 2.46 12.58
N THR A 139 -10.16 2.82 13.51
CA THR A 139 -9.00 2.00 13.75
C THR A 139 -9.64 0.65 14.05
N THR A 140 -9.66 -0.24 13.05
CA THR A 140 -9.29 -1.61 13.36
C THR A 140 -7.95 -1.37 14.04
N ARG A 141 -7.96 -1.30 15.37
CA ARG A 141 -6.78 -1.35 16.20
C ARG A 141 -6.15 -2.67 15.81
N ARG A 142 -5.48 -2.70 14.66
CA ARG A 142 -4.29 -3.49 14.48
C ARG A 142 -3.44 -2.93 15.58
N ARG A 143 -3.43 -3.73 16.66
CA ARG A 143 -2.75 -3.46 17.91
C ARG A 143 -1.50 -2.66 17.59
N PRO A 144 -1.14 -1.64 18.39
CA PRO A 144 0.17 -1.01 18.26
C PRO A 144 1.16 -2.12 17.98
N PHE A 145 1.87 -2.03 16.84
CA PHE A 145 2.91 -2.99 16.48
C PHE A 145 3.62 -3.31 17.79
N PRO A 146 3.56 -4.55 18.31
CA PRO A 146 3.90 -4.74 19.71
C PRO A 146 5.36 -4.33 19.88
N ARG A 147 5.58 -3.17 20.50
CA ARG A 147 6.89 -2.75 21.00
C ARG A 147 7.28 -3.56 22.24
N HIS A 148 6.43 -4.51 22.65
CA HIS A 148 6.77 -5.57 23.57
C HIS A 148 6.83 -6.91 22.84
N ARG A 149 8.05 -7.45 22.81
CA ARG A 149 8.42 -8.79 22.38
C ARG A 149 7.51 -9.80 23.10
N HIS A 150 6.52 -10.37 22.42
CA HIS A 150 5.82 -11.54 22.94
C HIS A 150 6.78 -12.73 22.75
N PRO A 151 7.22 -13.40 23.83
CA PRO A 151 8.18 -14.51 23.73
C PRO A 151 7.59 -15.75 23.04
N ASP A 152 6.26 -15.82 22.91
CA ASP A 152 5.52 -17.05 22.62
C ASP A 152 4.70 -16.99 21.32
N ARG A 153 5.36 -16.69 20.20
CA ARG A 153 4.81 -17.05 18.88
C ARG A 153 5.73 -18.08 18.26
N SER A 154 5.19 -19.27 17.97
CA SER A 154 5.89 -20.37 17.32
C SER A 154 6.54 -19.98 15.99
N SER A 155 6.03 -18.93 15.31
CA SER A 155 6.64 -18.35 14.12
C SER A 155 6.69 -16.82 14.13
N VAL A 156 7.72 -16.28 13.48
CA VAL A 156 7.99 -14.86 13.30
C VAL A 156 7.86 -14.47 11.84
N GLY A 157 7.53 -13.20 11.57
CA GLY A 157 7.45 -12.66 10.21
C GLY A 157 8.71 -11.92 9.81
N LEU A 158 8.82 -11.61 8.51
CA LEU A 158 9.96 -10.85 7.95
C LEU A 158 10.21 -9.50 8.64
N GLY A 159 9.18 -8.85 9.19
CA GLY A 159 9.36 -7.62 9.97
C GLY A 159 10.26 -7.82 11.19
N TRP A 160 10.06 -8.93 11.90
CA TRP A 160 10.86 -9.25 13.09
C TRP A 160 12.32 -9.52 12.72
N ILE A 161 12.57 -10.28 11.65
CA ILE A 161 13.94 -10.57 11.17
C ILE A 161 14.65 -9.26 10.77
N ALA A 162 13.95 -8.36 10.06
CA ALA A 162 14.48 -7.07 9.65
C ALA A 162 14.88 -6.20 10.86
N ASP A 163 14.05 -6.19 11.91
CA ASP A 163 14.30 -5.45 13.14
C ASP A 163 15.54 -5.99 13.88
N GLU A 164 15.69 -7.31 13.98
CA GLU A 164 16.84 -7.93 14.68
C GLU A 164 18.18 -7.67 13.98
N ILE A 165 18.19 -7.52 12.65
CA ILE A 165 19.41 -7.17 11.89
C ILE A 165 19.51 -5.66 11.60
N GLY A 166 18.58 -4.85 12.12
CA GLY A 166 18.63 -3.38 12.09
C GLY A 166 18.29 -2.70 10.76
N VAL A 167 17.64 -3.38 9.81
CA VAL A 167 17.37 -2.86 8.45
C VAL A 167 15.88 -2.57 8.20
N PRO A 168 15.53 -1.69 7.26
CA PRO A 168 14.14 -1.53 6.84
C PRO A 168 13.56 -2.84 6.27
N ARG A 169 12.30 -3.16 6.58
CA ARG A 169 11.62 -4.39 6.08
C ARG A 169 11.67 -4.55 4.56
N ARG A 170 11.64 -3.44 3.80
CA ARG A 170 11.76 -3.48 2.33
C ARG A 170 13.17 -3.89 1.87
N SER A 171 14.19 -3.51 2.65
CA SER A 171 15.58 -3.80 2.35
C SER A 171 15.96 -5.24 2.69
N LEU A 172 15.20 -5.90 3.57
CA LEU A 172 15.39 -7.31 3.91
C LEU A 172 15.29 -8.24 2.67
N TYR A 173 14.46 -7.91 1.68
CA TYR A 173 14.37 -8.70 0.45
C TYR A 173 15.69 -8.76 -0.33
N TYR A 174 16.50 -7.69 -0.29
CA TYR A 174 17.82 -7.71 -0.92
C TYR A 174 18.82 -8.59 -0.16
N ILE A 175 18.67 -8.68 1.15
CA ILE A 175 19.51 -9.52 2.01
C ILE A 175 19.16 -11.00 1.83
N ILE A 176 17.86 -11.33 1.79
CA ILE A 176 17.39 -12.72 1.62
C ILE A 176 17.83 -13.31 0.26
N ASN A 177 18.01 -12.48 -0.76
CA ASN A 177 18.53 -12.94 -2.06
C ASN A 177 20.02 -13.33 -2.03
N VAL A 178 20.76 -12.92 -0.99
CA VAL A 178 22.19 -13.23 -0.82
C VAL A 178 22.39 -14.29 0.26
N VAL A 179 21.62 -14.18 1.35
CA VAL A 179 21.58 -15.15 2.43
C VAL A 179 20.14 -15.67 2.50
N PRO A 180 19.84 -16.80 1.84
CA PRO A 180 18.48 -17.33 1.80
C PRO A 180 17.97 -17.63 3.21
N LEU A 181 16.66 -17.51 3.40
CA LEU A 181 15.99 -17.91 4.64
C LEU A 181 16.09 -19.44 4.83
N PRO A 182 15.87 -19.94 6.06
CA PRO A 182 15.81 -21.37 6.30
C PRO A 182 14.71 -22.03 5.47
N ASP A 183 14.90 -23.29 5.07
CA ASP A 183 13.92 -24.07 4.29
C ASP A 183 12.58 -24.25 5.03
N SER A 184 12.59 -24.09 6.35
CA SER A 184 11.39 -24.07 7.18
C SER A 184 10.55 -22.80 7.03
N ALA A 185 10.97 -21.83 6.21
CA ALA A 185 10.17 -20.66 5.87
C ALA A 185 8.93 -21.03 5.05
N TYR A 186 7.77 -20.48 5.41
CA TYR A 186 6.49 -20.77 4.77
C TYR A 186 5.61 -19.53 4.64
N HIS A 187 4.59 -19.63 3.79
CA HIS A 187 3.62 -18.56 3.59
C HIS A 187 2.37 -18.74 4.47
N VAL A 188 1.91 -17.64 5.06
CA VAL A 188 0.58 -17.52 5.68
C VAL A 188 -0.14 -16.34 5.03
N GLY A 189 -1.02 -16.63 4.07
CA GLY A 189 -1.60 -15.61 3.19
C GLY A 189 -0.50 -14.85 2.43
N ASN A 190 -0.44 -13.54 2.58
CA ASN A 190 0.56 -12.68 1.93
C ASN A 190 1.82 -12.43 2.78
N GLU A 191 1.98 -13.12 3.92
CA GLU A 191 3.11 -12.92 4.82
C GLU A 191 4.01 -14.16 4.89
N PHE A 192 5.31 -13.97 4.66
CA PHE A 192 6.34 -14.97 4.95
C PHE A 192 6.53 -15.12 6.45
N ARG A 193 6.56 -16.37 6.91
CA ARG A 193 6.74 -16.78 8.29
C ARG A 193 7.88 -17.78 8.39
N VAL A 194 8.59 -17.75 9.52
CA VAL A 194 9.68 -18.68 9.84
C VAL A 194 9.48 -19.15 11.28
N PRO A 195 9.64 -20.44 11.61
CA PRO A 195 9.69 -20.89 12.99
C PRO A 195 10.66 -20.05 13.81
N ARG A 196 10.26 -19.65 15.02
CA ARG A 196 11.00 -18.66 15.82
C ARG A 196 12.43 -19.10 16.10
N GLN A 197 12.64 -20.39 16.37
CA GLN A 197 13.97 -20.95 16.66
C GLN A 197 14.87 -20.88 15.43
N ASP A 198 14.35 -21.20 14.25
CA ASP A 198 15.12 -21.17 13.00
C ASP A 198 15.45 -19.73 12.60
N ALA A 199 14.53 -18.79 12.82
CA ALA A 199 14.78 -17.38 12.62
C ALA A 199 15.87 -16.83 13.57
N LEU A 200 15.89 -17.26 14.83
CA LEU A 200 16.94 -16.90 15.79
C LEU A 200 18.30 -17.44 15.35
N SER A 201 18.36 -18.71 14.95
CA SER A 201 19.58 -19.33 14.42
C SER A 201 20.08 -18.62 13.17
N TRP A 202 19.17 -18.26 12.26
CA TRP A 202 19.50 -17.53 11.04
C TRP A 202 20.04 -16.13 11.33
N VAL A 203 19.39 -15.36 12.23
CA VAL A 203 19.86 -14.02 12.62
C VAL A 203 21.24 -14.08 13.23
N ARG A 204 21.49 -15.06 14.11
CA ARG A 204 22.79 -15.26 14.73
C ARG A 204 23.87 -15.57 13.70
N ALA A 205 23.62 -16.54 12.82
CA ALA A 205 24.55 -16.90 11.74
C ALA A 205 24.81 -15.72 10.79
N PHE A 206 23.79 -14.94 10.48
CA PHE A 206 23.92 -13.72 9.68
C PHE A 206 24.84 -12.70 10.35
N CYS A 207 24.59 -12.36 11.62
CA CYS A 207 25.38 -11.38 12.37
C CYS A 207 26.82 -11.83 12.61
N ASP A 208 27.03 -13.10 12.95
CA ASP A 208 28.37 -13.68 13.13
C ASP A 208 29.14 -13.65 11.80
N GLY A 209 28.47 -14.00 10.70
CA GLY A 209 29.03 -13.95 9.34
C GLY A 209 29.37 -12.55 8.83
N LEU A 210 28.80 -11.48 9.41
CA LEU A 210 29.20 -10.11 9.06
C LEU A 210 30.63 -9.78 9.52
N GLY A 211 31.18 -10.48 10.51
CA GLY A 211 32.54 -10.27 11.04
C GLY A 211 33.63 -11.01 10.27
N GLU A 212 33.29 -11.98 9.44
CA GLU A 212 34.25 -12.81 8.72
C GLU A 212 34.91 -12.09 7.53
N ASP A 213 36.13 -12.51 7.16
CA ASP A 213 36.84 -12.01 5.96
C ASP A 213 36.79 -13.02 4.81
N THR A 214 35.59 -13.52 4.50
CA THR A 214 35.34 -14.35 3.32
C THR A 214 34.74 -13.50 2.18
N PRO A 215 34.92 -13.88 0.90
CA PRO A 215 34.27 -13.18 -0.22
C PRO A 215 32.75 -13.04 -0.06
N THR A 216 32.10 -14.08 0.48
CA THR A 216 30.67 -14.10 0.79
C THR A 216 30.32 -13.11 1.91
N ALA A 217 31.06 -13.12 3.02
CA ALA A 217 30.87 -12.18 4.11
C ALA A 217 31.03 -10.72 3.67
N ARG A 218 32.04 -10.41 2.84
CA ARG A 218 32.23 -9.07 2.26
C ARG A 218 31.05 -8.64 1.37
N ARG A 219 30.50 -9.56 0.58
CA ARG A 219 29.31 -9.29 -0.25
C ARG A 219 28.07 -9.03 0.62
N THR A 220 27.84 -9.87 1.62
CA THR A 220 26.73 -9.74 2.58
C THR A 220 26.82 -8.43 3.36
N ARG A 221 28.01 -8.08 3.87
CA ARG A 221 28.27 -6.82 4.58
C ARG A 221 27.94 -5.60 3.73
N ARG A 222 28.39 -5.54 2.46
CA ARG A 222 28.07 -4.44 1.54
C ARG A 222 26.56 -4.29 1.29
N VAL A 223 25.84 -5.40 1.16
CA VAL A 223 24.38 -5.37 0.94
C VAL A 223 23.66 -4.90 2.19
N TRP A 224 24.11 -5.34 3.37
CA TRP A 224 23.59 -4.90 4.66
C TRP A 224 23.87 -3.42 4.93
N GLU A 225 25.10 -2.94 4.73
CA GLU A 225 25.47 -1.52 4.85
C GLU A 225 24.65 -0.63 3.89
N ARG A 226 24.42 -1.09 2.66
CA ARG A 226 23.56 -0.39 1.70
C ARG A 226 22.10 -0.36 2.17
N ALA A 227 21.62 -1.45 2.76
CA ALA A 227 20.30 -1.53 3.37
C ALA A 227 20.17 -0.59 4.58
N LEU A 228 21.23 -0.40 5.37
CA LEU A 228 21.29 0.60 6.43
C LEU A 228 21.30 2.03 5.88
N GLY A 229 22.05 2.30 4.80
CA GLY A 229 22.13 3.62 4.17
C GLY A 229 20.79 4.16 3.67
N THR A 230 19.85 3.29 3.28
CA THR A 230 18.46 3.70 2.95
C THR A 230 17.69 4.30 4.13
N ARG A 231 18.17 4.12 5.36
CA ARG A 231 17.63 4.74 6.58
C ARG A 231 18.10 6.19 6.76
N ALA A 232 19.25 6.57 6.19
CA ALA A 232 19.80 7.93 6.27
C ALA A 232 19.21 8.87 5.21
N SER A 233 18.91 8.37 4.02
CA SER A 233 18.35 9.17 2.91
C SER A 233 16.85 9.48 3.04
N SER A 234 16.20 9.05 4.13
CA SER A 234 14.79 9.31 4.42
C SER A 234 14.58 10.35 5.53
N ALA A 235 15.65 11.03 5.93
CA ALA A 235 15.66 12.12 6.92
C ALA A 235 16.07 13.48 6.32
N GLN A 236 16.02 13.64 5.00
CA GLN A 236 16.19 14.92 4.29
C GLN A 236 14.96 15.24 3.47
#